data_AF-A0A959E0E5-F1
#
_entry.id   AF-A0A959E0E5-F1
#
_cell.length_a   1.000
_cell.length_b   1.000
_cell.length_c   1.000
_cell.angle_alpha   90.00
_cell.angle_beta   90.00
_cell.angle_gamma   90.00
#
_symmetry.space_group_name_H-M   'P 1'
#
loop_
_entity.id
_entity.type
_entity.pdbx_description
1 polymer ?
#
loop_
_entity_poly.entity_id
_entity_poly.type
_entity_poly.pdbx_seq_one_letter_code
_entity_poly.pdbx_strand_id
1 'polypeptide(L)'
;MKKSLLFMITASLFIFTCPGCNLDEIPDTGAWECGQVFKDPRDGKTYKTIWIANDGSHDPNKPGKCWMVESLDFNTANFFSSCYGMADANCDLYGRVYSKQTLANVCTNGWHVATADEWKELFQTYGLTEQLTGNGPIYSGSATPFLPGGNTKLDFLMGGSCLADDDCSGLGDYVGFWGGTDAFAGFNKSGSAQVWSTAVIQGASDLRYYVRCVNDN
;
A
#
# COMPACT_ATOMS: atom_id res chain seq x y z
N MET A 1 -6.32 -68.85 -30.99
CA MET A 1 -5.14 -68.26 -30.32
C MET A 1 -5.09 -66.77 -30.63
N LYS A 2 -4.83 -65.96 -29.59
CA LYS A 2 -4.68 -64.49 -29.49
C LYS A 2 -5.82 -63.79 -28.74
N LYS A 3 -5.35 -62.98 -27.78
CA LYS A 3 -5.95 -62.41 -26.57
C LYS A 3 -6.69 -61.10 -26.87
N SER A 4 -7.64 -60.73 -26.03
CA SER A 4 -7.60 -59.41 -25.39
C SER A 4 -8.42 -59.39 -24.09
N LEU A 5 -7.85 -58.76 -23.07
CA LEU A 5 -8.27 -58.71 -21.67
C LEU A 5 -8.97 -57.36 -21.45
N LEU A 6 -10.20 -57.36 -20.92
CA LEU A 6 -10.95 -56.14 -20.56
C LEU A 6 -11.22 -56.17 -19.05
N PHE A 7 -10.64 -55.22 -18.30
CA PHE A 7 -10.87 -55.04 -16.87
C PHE A 7 -12.12 -54.17 -16.66
N MET A 8 -13.14 -54.69 -15.98
CA MET A 8 -14.23 -53.91 -15.38
C MET A 8 -13.94 -53.75 -13.88
N ILE A 9 -13.89 -52.51 -13.39
CA ILE A 9 -13.92 -52.21 -11.95
C ILE A 9 -15.32 -51.69 -11.64
N THR A 10 -16.07 -52.46 -10.86
CA THR A 10 -17.37 -52.10 -10.31
C THR A 10 -17.20 -51.11 -9.16
N ALA A 11 -17.87 -49.96 -9.24
CA ALA A 11 -17.93 -48.98 -8.16
C ALA A 11 -18.87 -49.49 -7.05
N SER A 12 -18.31 -49.81 -5.89
CA SER A 12 -19.05 -50.18 -4.69
C SER A 12 -19.40 -48.95 -3.87
N LEU A 13 -20.69 -48.79 -3.61
CA LEU A 13 -21.30 -47.78 -2.75
C LEU A 13 -20.86 -48.00 -1.29
N PHE A 14 -20.09 -47.08 -0.73
CA PHE A 14 -19.79 -47.05 0.71
C PHE A 14 -20.51 -45.86 1.36
N ILE A 15 -21.55 -46.17 2.13
CA ILE A 15 -22.14 -45.25 3.09
C ILE A 15 -21.30 -45.36 4.35
N PHE A 16 -20.46 -44.36 4.62
CA PHE A 16 -19.80 -44.18 5.91
C PHE A 16 -20.52 -43.08 6.67
N THR A 17 -21.41 -43.46 7.60
CA THR A 17 -21.87 -42.53 8.64
C THR A 17 -20.78 -42.43 9.69
N CYS A 18 -20.12 -41.28 9.80
CA CYS A 18 -19.29 -40.96 10.96
C CYS A 18 -20.13 -40.13 11.95
N PRO A 19 -20.61 -40.70 13.07
CA PRO A 19 -21.18 -39.91 14.14
C PRO A 19 -20.01 -39.21 14.86
N GLY A 20 -19.75 -37.94 14.53
CA GLY A 20 -18.78 -37.14 15.27
C GLY A 20 -17.96 -36.10 14.50
N CYS A 21 -18.11 -35.94 13.18
CA CYS A 21 -17.44 -34.85 12.46
C CYS A 21 -18.41 -34.12 11.54
N ASN A 22 -18.86 -32.94 11.96
CA ASN A 22 -18.98 -31.84 11.01
C ASN A 22 -18.10 -30.73 11.57
N LEU A 23 -16.88 -30.68 11.05
CA LEU A 23 -15.98 -29.53 11.19
C LEU A 23 -16.70 -28.37 10.52
N ASP A 24 -17.12 -27.41 11.32
CA ASP A 24 -17.11 -25.98 10.99
C ASP A 24 -17.50 -25.65 9.54
N GLU A 25 -18.79 -25.69 9.23
CA GLU A 25 -19.32 -24.72 8.27
C GLU A 25 -19.40 -23.37 8.99
N ILE A 26 -18.24 -22.73 9.21
CA ILE A 26 -18.21 -21.28 9.38
C ILE A 26 -18.72 -20.74 8.05
N PRO A 27 -19.81 -19.94 8.01
CA PRO A 27 -20.27 -19.39 6.77
C PRO A 27 -19.17 -18.46 6.26
N ASP A 28 -18.47 -18.87 5.19
CA ASP A 28 -17.64 -17.99 4.37
C ASP A 28 -18.59 -16.98 3.72
N THR A 29 -18.93 -15.94 4.47
CA THR A 29 -19.55 -14.75 3.93
C THR A 29 -18.50 -13.84 3.30
N GLY A 30 -17.50 -14.39 2.60
CA GLY A 30 -16.73 -13.79 1.51
C GLY A 30 -16.25 -12.35 1.69
N ALA A 31 -16.07 -11.90 2.93
CA ALA A 31 -15.68 -10.54 3.24
C ALA A 31 -14.17 -10.43 3.01
N TRP A 32 -13.77 -9.40 2.29
CA TRP A 32 -12.35 -9.12 2.09
C TRP A 32 -11.70 -8.79 3.44
N GLU A 33 -10.52 -9.37 3.68
CA GLU A 33 -9.73 -9.14 4.89
C GLU A 33 -8.33 -8.60 4.53
N CYS A 34 -7.77 -7.77 5.42
CA CYS A 34 -6.41 -7.26 5.25
C CYS A 34 -5.39 -8.41 5.17
N GLY A 35 -4.42 -8.29 4.26
CA GLY A 35 -3.49 -9.37 3.90
C GLY A 35 -3.90 -10.09 2.62
N GLN A 36 -5.17 -10.00 2.21
CA GLN A 36 -5.60 -10.43 0.88
C GLN A 36 -5.32 -9.34 -0.17
N VAL A 37 -5.33 -9.74 -1.44
CA VAL A 37 -5.27 -8.79 -2.55
C VAL A 37 -6.58 -8.01 -2.62
N PHE A 38 -6.50 -6.70 -2.58
CA PHE A 38 -7.62 -5.79 -2.78
C PHE A 38 -7.75 -5.47 -4.27
N LYS A 39 -8.96 -5.56 -4.84
CA LYS A 39 -9.24 -5.13 -6.22
C LYS A 39 -10.05 -3.84 -6.20
N ASP A 40 -9.49 -2.77 -6.73
CA ASP A 40 -10.21 -1.50 -6.86
C ASP A 40 -11.38 -1.66 -7.84
N PRO A 41 -12.63 -1.46 -7.41
CA PRO A 41 -13.80 -1.63 -8.27
C PRO A 41 -13.90 -0.57 -9.38
N ARG A 42 -13.15 0.54 -9.28
CA ARG A 42 -13.23 1.66 -10.20
C ARG A 42 -12.51 1.40 -11.52
N ASP A 43 -11.40 0.66 -11.49
CA ASP A 43 -10.56 0.37 -12.64
C ASP A 43 -10.10 -1.10 -12.75
N GLY A 44 -10.40 -1.92 -11.75
CA GLY A 44 -10.04 -3.34 -11.70
C GLY A 44 -8.58 -3.61 -11.33
N LYS A 45 -7.77 -2.59 -10.99
CA LYS A 45 -6.40 -2.79 -10.52
C LYS A 45 -6.38 -3.49 -9.17
N THR A 46 -5.33 -4.27 -8.95
CA THR A 46 -5.17 -5.08 -7.74
C THR A 46 -3.97 -4.62 -6.95
N TYR A 47 -4.15 -4.50 -5.63
CA TYR A 47 -3.14 -4.05 -4.68
C TYR A 47 -2.98 -5.12 -3.61
N LYS A 48 -1.75 -5.51 -3.30
CA LYS A 48 -1.47 -6.27 -2.09
C LYS A 48 -1.73 -5.38 -0.89
N THR A 49 -2.16 -6.00 0.20
CA THR A 49 -2.39 -5.28 1.45
C THR A 49 -1.66 -5.96 2.59
N ILE A 50 -1.37 -5.19 3.63
CA ILE A 50 -0.69 -5.70 4.81
C ILE A 50 -1.21 -5.00 6.06
N TRP A 51 -1.44 -5.79 7.10
CA TRP A 51 -1.73 -5.27 8.43
C TRP A 51 -0.41 -4.92 9.11
N ILE A 52 -0.29 -3.71 9.64
CA ILE A 52 0.83 -3.31 10.48
C ILE A 52 0.27 -2.96 11.85
N ALA A 53 0.58 -3.80 12.82
CA ALA A 53 0.23 -3.59 14.22
C ALA A 53 1.16 -2.54 14.86
N ASN A 54 0.68 -1.91 15.93
CA ASN A 54 1.40 -0.84 16.65
C ASN A 54 2.74 -1.34 17.25
N ASP A 55 2.87 -2.65 17.47
CA ASP A 55 4.11 -3.31 17.92
C ASP A 55 5.06 -3.72 16.78
N GLY A 56 4.72 -3.37 15.53
CA GLY A 56 5.50 -3.69 14.33
C GLY A 56 5.30 -5.11 13.80
N SER A 57 4.43 -5.91 14.43
CA SER A 57 4.04 -7.20 13.86
C SER A 57 2.99 -7.03 12.76
N HIS A 58 2.81 -8.06 11.94
CA HIS A 58 1.78 -8.07 10.88
C HIS A 58 0.57 -8.93 11.26
N ASP A 59 0.21 -8.93 12.54
CA ASP A 59 -0.89 -9.71 13.10
C ASP A 59 -2.20 -8.88 13.06
N PRO A 60 -3.20 -9.25 12.24
CA PRO A 60 -4.47 -8.53 12.13
C PRO A 60 -5.32 -8.57 13.41
N ASN A 61 -4.96 -9.41 14.39
CA ASN A 61 -5.66 -9.46 15.68
C ASN A 61 -5.14 -8.43 16.69
N LYS A 62 -4.12 -7.65 16.33
CA LYS A 62 -3.56 -6.59 17.18
C LYS A 62 -3.95 -5.21 16.68
N PRO A 63 -4.05 -4.21 17.58
CA PRO A 63 -4.28 -2.82 17.18
C PRO A 63 -3.25 -2.38 16.14
N GLY A 64 -3.72 -1.82 15.04
CA GLY A 64 -2.92 -1.51 13.87
C GLY A 64 -3.73 -0.90 12.74
N LYS A 65 -3.13 -0.87 11.57
CA LYS A 65 -3.74 -0.34 10.34
C LYS A 65 -3.46 -1.25 9.16
N CYS A 66 -4.40 -1.33 8.23
CA CYS A 66 -4.20 -2.01 6.96
C CYS A 66 -3.72 -1.05 5.88
N TRP A 67 -2.58 -1.37 5.25
CA TRP A 67 -1.93 -0.54 4.23
C TRP A 67 -1.95 -1.23 2.87
N MET A 68 -2.08 -0.45 1.79
CA MET A 68 -1.69 -0.92 0.46
C MET A 68 -0.17 -1.00 0.33
N VAL A 69 0.35 -2.13 -0.17
CA VAL A 69 1.79 -2.40 -0.38
C VAL A 69 2.30 -1.81 -1.69
N GLU A 70 1.46 -1.57 -2.69
CA GLU A 70 1.79 -0.76 -3.88
C GLU A 70 1.18 0.65 -3.81
N SER A 71 1.85 1.63 -4.43
CA SER A 71 1.33 2.99 -4.57
C SER A 71 0.08 2.97 -5.45
N LEU A 72 -0.88 3.86 -5.17
CA LEU A 72 -2.10 3.94 -5.95
C LEU A 72 -1.81 4.29 -7.42
N ASP A 73 -2.50 3.62 -8.33
CA ASP A 73 -2.40 3.83 -9.79
C ASP A 73 -3.79 4.03 -10.41
N PHE A 74 -4.59 4.88 -9.77
CA PHE A 74 -5.89 5.27 -10.25
C PHE A 74 -5.76 6.50 -11.14
N ASN A 75 -6.18 6.39 -12.40
CA ASN A 75 -6.14 7.51 -13.32
C ASN A 75 -7.28 8.51 -13.03
N THR A 76 -6.91 9.68 -12.49
CA THR A 76 -7.87 10.76 -12.23
C THR A 76 -8.15 11.57 -13.50
N ALA A 77 -9.36 12.14 -13.58
CA ALA A 77 -9.68 13.09 -14.64
C ALA A 77 -8.84 14.38 -14.53
N ASN A 78 -8.67 15.08 -15.66
CA ASN A 78 -8.10 16.45 -15.74
C ASN A 78 -6.61 16.60 -15.38
N PHE A 79 -5.77 15.60 -15.67
CA PHE A 79 -4.30 15.70 -15.50
C PHE A 79 -3.83 15.96 -14.06
N PHE A 80 -4.67 15.66 -13.07
CA PHE A 80 -4.28 15.74 -11.65
C PHE A 80 -3.52 14.51 -11.17
N SER A 81 -3.33 13.52 -12.05
CA SER A 81 -2.41 12.41 -11.86
C SER A 81 -1.60 12.21 -13.13
N SER A 82 -0.36 11.75 -12.97
CA SER A 82 0.51 11.40 -14.10
C SER A 82 1.44 10.25 -13.74
N CYS A 83 1.95 9.57 -14.77
CA CYS A 83 3.08 8.67 -14.62
C CYS A 83 4.36 9.48 -14.54
N TYR A 84 5.34 9.01 -13.78
CA TYR A 84 6.67 9.62 -13.78
C TYR A 84 7.21 9.74 -15.21
N GLY A 85 7.56 10.96 -15.64
CA GLY A 85 8.09 11.24 -16.98
C GLY A 85 7.12 10.91 -18.13
N MET A 86 5.81 10.91 -17.88
CA MET A 86 4.76 10.54 -18.85
C MET A 86 4.92 9.15 -19.47
N ALA A 87 5.61 8.23 -18.80
CA ALA A 87 5.83 6.87 -19.28
C ALA A 87 4.90 5.88 -18.56
N ASP A 88 3.99 5.23 -19.28
CA ASP A 88 3.03 4.27 -18.72
C ASP A 88 3.70 3.14 -17.92
N ALA A 89 4.86 2.66 -18.39
CA ALA A 89 5.63 1.64 -17.68
C ALA A 89 6.05 2.08 -16.25
N ASN A 90 6.19 3.38 -15.99
CA ASN A 90 6.46 3.90 -14.66
C ASN A 90 5.21 3.93 -13.78
N CYS A 91 4.02 4.10 -14.35
CA CYS A 91 2.77 3.91 -13.60
C CYS A 91 2.63 2.45 -13.13
N ASP A 92 2.88 1.49 -14.02
CA ASP A 92 2.78 0.08 -13.70
C ASP A 92 3.76 -0.35 -12.58
N LEU A 93 4.94 0.29 -12.53
CA LEU A 93 5.98 -0.03 -11.56
C LEU A 93 5.85 0.75 -10.24
N TYR A 94 5.68 2.07 -10.31
CA TYR A 94 5.76 2.95 -9.14
C TYR A 94 4.39 3.47 -8.68
N GLY A 95 3.34 3.27 -9.48
CA GLY A 95 2.07 3.96 -9.38
C GLY A 95 2.10 5.36 -9.99
N ARG A 96 1.03 6.12 -9.74
CA ARG A 96 0.91 7.51 -10.19
C ARG A 96 1.35 8.50 -9.12
N VAL A 97 1.81 9.65 -9.57
CA VAL A 97 1.92 10.84 -8.72
C VAL A 97 0.64 11.66 -8.84
N TYR A 98 0.22 12.27 -7.74
CA TYR A 98 -1.06 12.96 -7.63
C TYR A 98 -0.87 14.38 -7.14
N SER A 99 -1.71 15.29 -7.62
CA SER A 99 -1.78 16.63 -7.08
C SER A 99 -2.62 16.67 -5.79
N LYS A 100 -2.36 17.66 -4.94
CA LYS A 100 -3.04 17.83 -3.65
C LYS A 100 -4.57 17.92 -3.76
N GLN A 101 -5.11 18.43 -4.87
CA GLN A 101 -6.55 18.59 -5.08
C GLN A 101 -7.30 17.24 -5.18
N THR A 102 -6.60 16.14 -5.45
CA THR A 102 -7.23 14.81 -5.61
C THR A 102 -7.35 14.04 -4.30
N LEU A 103 -6.55 14.41 -3.29
CA LEU A 103 -6.32 13.58 -2.10
C LEU A 103 -7.58 13.29 -1.28
N ALA A 104 -8.58 14.17 -1.35
CA ALA A 104 -9.83 13.99 -0.63
C ALA A 104 -10.60 12.72 -1.05
N ASN A 105 -10.47 12.28 -2.31
CA ASN A 105 -11.31 11.19 -2.87
C ASN A 105 -10.56 10.24 -3.81
N VAL A 106 -9.22 10.26 -3.80
CA VAL A 106 -8.43 9.47 -4.74
C VAL A 106 -8.40 7.99 -4.36
N CYS A 107 -8.38 7.67 -3.06
CA CYS A 107 -8.56 6.30 -2.58
C CYS A 107 -10.04 5.89 -2.74
N THR A 108 -10.27 4.59 -2.97
CA THR A 108 -11.62 4.04 -3.16
C THR A 108 -12.37 3.94 -1.84
N ASN A 109 -13.68 3.71 -1.87
CA ASN A 109 -14.50 3.67 -0.64
C ASN A 109 -13.94 2.64 0.37
N GLY A 110 -13.91 3.02 1.66
CA GLY A 110 -13.30 2.23 2.74
C GLY A 110 -11.78 2.36 2.83
N TRP A 111 -11.19 3.22 2.00
CA TRP A 111 -9.78 3.57 2.01
C TRP A 111 -9.62 5.08 1.92
N HIS A 112 -8.60 5.60 2.60
CA HIS A 112 -8.24 7.02 2.54
C HIS A 112 -6.74 7.19 2.30
N VAL A 113 -6.34 8.38 1.86
CA VAL A 113 -4.91 8.73 1.76
C VAL A 113 -4.33 8.74 3.17
N ALA A 114 -3.26 7.98 3.39
CA ALA A 114 -2.55 7.93 4.66
C ALA A 114 -2.37 9.34 5.24
N THR A 115 -2.85 9.55 6.45
CA THR A 115 -2.81 10.87 7.11
C THR A 115 -1.44 11.16 7.68
N ALA A 116 -1.21 12.43 8.04
CA ALA A 116 0.01 12.82 8.76
C ALA A 116 0.21 12.00 10.04
N ASP A 117 -0.87 11.70 10.79
CA ASP A 117 -0.79 10.98 12.05
C ASP A 117 -0.53 9.49 11.85
N GLU A 118 -1.14 8.86 10.84
CA GLU A 118 -0.84 7.44 10.52
C GLU A 118 0.59 7.25 10.05
N TRP A 119 1.15 8.20 9.28
CA TRP A 119 2.57 8.17 8.97
C TRP A 119 3.44 8.30 10.23
N LYS A 120 3.08 9.19 11.17
CA LYS A 120 3.82 9.35 12.44
C LYS A 120 3.74 8.07 13.29
N GLU A 121 2.57 7.48 13.44
CA GLU A 121 2.37 6.23 14.18
C GLU A 121 3.21 5.10 13.57
N LEU A 122 3.13 4.91 12.25
CA LEU A 122 3.96 3.95 11.53
C LEU A 122 5.45 4.22 11.76
N PHE A 123 5.87 5.49 11.73
CA PHE A 123 7.27 5.88 11.91
C PHE A 123 7.77 5.56 13.31
N GLN A 124 6.98 5.87 14.33
CA GLN A 124 7.29 5.55 15.73
C GLN A 124 7.41 4.04 15.94
N THR A 125 6.51 3.24 15.35
CA THR A 125 6.58 1.76 15.40
C THR A 125 7.92 1.22 14.90
N TYR A 126 8.52 1.86 13.89
CA TYR A 126 9.81 1.45 13.31
C TYR A 126 11.02 2.28 13.78
N GLY A 127 10.87 2.99 14.91
CA GLY A 127 11.99 3.63 15.62
C GLY A 127 12.44 4.97 15.04
N LEU A 128 11.61 5.62 14.23
CA LEU A 128 11.85 7.01 13.83
C LEU A 128 11.48 7.94 14.97
N THR A 129 12.28 8.98 15.14
CA THR A 129 12.19 9.88 16.29
C THR A 129 11.72 11.26 15.87
N GLU A 130 10.87 11.87 16.70
CA GLU A 130 10.45 13.25 16.56
C GLU A 130 11.60 14.20 16.91
N GLN A 131 11.83 15.18 16.04
CA GLN A 131 12.77 16.26 16.24
C GLN A 131 12.04 17.59 16.05
N LEU A 132 12.12 18.46 17.06
CA LEU A 132 11.60 19.81 16.95
C LEU A 132 12.59 20.67 16.16
N THR A 133 12.13 21.22 15.03
CA THR A 133 12.88 22.21 14.27
C THR A 133 12.20 23.57 14.32
N GLY A 134 12.89 24.61 13.84
CA GLY A 134 12.30 25.95 13.72
C GLY A 134 11.04 26.00 12.85
N ASN A 135 10.80 24.95 12.04
CA ASN A 135 9.66 24.83 11.15
C ASN A 135 8.64 23.77 11.61
N GLY A 136 8.73 23.29 12.85
CA GLY A 136 7.82 22.28 13.42
C GLY A 136 8.47 20.89 13.60
N PRO A 137 7.68 19.90 14.05
CA PRO A 137 8.15 18.55 14.27
C PRO A 137 8.48 17.85 12.95
N ILE A 138 9.62 17.18 12.92
CA ILE A 138 10.07 16.30 11.85
C ILE A 138 10.28 14.93 12.46
N TYR A 139 9.67 13.90 11.90
CA TYR A 139 10.03 12.53 12.25
C TYR A 139 11.15 12.08 11.34
N SER A 140 12.24 11.57 11.91
CA SER A 140 13.38 11.10 11.11
C SER A 140 14.02 9.85 11.67
N GLY A 141 14.60 9.06 10.78
CA GLY A 141 15.33 7.85 11.12
C GLY A 141 15.62 7.00 9.90
N SER A 142 15.78 5.70 10.12
CA SER A 142 16.17 4.79 9.04
C SER A 142 15.01 4.47 8.10
N ALA A 143 15.21 4.61 6.80
CA ALA A 143 14.28 4.13 5.77
C ALA A 143 14.40 2.62 5.51
N THR A 144 15.49 1.96 5.95
CA THR A 144 15.75 0.54 5.67
C THR A 144 14.57 -0.40 5.99
N PRO A 145 13.79 -0.20 7.07
CA PRO A 145 12.57 -0.97 7.33
C PRO A 145 11.53 -0.95 6.20
N PHE A 146 11.48 0.15 5.44
CA PHE A 146 10.47 0.46 4.43
C PHE A 146 10.89 0.13 3.00
N LEU A 147 12.19 -0.02 2.75
CA LEU A 147 12.73 -0.37 1.44
C LEU A 147 12.46 -1.84 1.10
N PRO A 148 12.60 -2.26 -0.18
CA PRO A 148 12.38 -3.64 -0.59
C PRO A 148 13.16 -4.65 0.26
N GLY A 149 12.45 -5.61 0.85
CA GLY A 149 13.02 -6.62 1.75
C GLY A 149 13.21 -6.16 3.19
N GLY A 150 12.77 -4.93 3.51
CA GLY A 150 12.67 -4.42 4.87
C GLY A 150 11.57 -5.12 5.68
N ASN A 151 11.60 -4.94 7.01
CA ASN A 151 10.70 -5.64 7.91
C ASN A 151 9.26 -5.09 7.91
N THR A 152 8.99 -3.92 7.34
CA THR A 152 7.61 -3.40 7.16
C THR A 152 6.87 -4.11 6.02
N LYS A 153 7.60 -4.70 5.06
CA LYS A 153 7.09 -5.27 3.81
C LYS A 153 6.25 -4.32 2.95
N LEU A 154 6.34 -3.02 3.17
CA LEU A 154 5.72 -2.01 2.32
C LEU A 154 6.50 -1.75 1.02
N ASP A 155 7.75 -2.24 0.96
CA ASP A 155 8.61 -2.31 -0.22
C ASP A 155 8.60 -1.03 -1.07
N PHE A 156 8.85 0.12 -0.44
CA PHE A 156 8.81 1.42 -1.11
C PHE A 156 9.84 1.50 -2.24
N LEU A 157 9.33 1.60 -3.46
CA LEU A 157 10.14 1.80 -4.65
C LEU A 157 10.47 3.29 -4.81
N MET A 158 11.72 3.59 -5.15
CA MET A 158 12.23 4.96 -5.29
C MET A 158 11.72 5.60 -6.59
N GLY A 159 10.44 5.98 -6.62
CA GLY A 159 9.79 6.57 -7.79
C GLY A 159 10.11 8.04 -8.04
N GLY A 160 10.83 8.70 -7.15
CA GLY A 160 11.11 10.14 -7.22
C GLY A 160 9.89 10.98 -6.85
N SER A 161 9.76 12.13 -7.52
CA SER A 161 8.58 12.99 -7.47
C SER A 161 8.47 13.83 -8.74
N CYS A 162 7.33 14.49 -8.94
CA CYS A 162 7.14 15.38 -10.08
C CYS A 162 6.53 16.72 -9.67
N LEU A 163 6.64 17.70 -10.57
CA LEU A 163 5.91 18.95 -10.53
C LEU A 163 4.67 18.91 -11.43
N ALA A 164 3.87 19.98 -11.40
CA ALA A 164 2.61 20.08 -12.14
C ALA A 164 2.79 20.13 -13.67
N ASP A 165 3.96 20.57 -14.13
CA ASP A 165 4.40 20.54 -15.53
C ASP A 165 5.09 19.23 -15.93
N ASP A 166 5.02 18.22 -15.06
CA ASP A 166 5.65 16.90 -15.21
C ASP A 166 7.19 16.96 -15.27
N ASP A 167 7.79 18.03 -14.74
CA ASP A 167 9.22 18.01 -14.39
C ASP A 167 9.45 17.06 -13.21
N CYS A 168 9.99 15.88 -13.52
CA CYS A 168 10.16 14.79 -12.58
C CYS A 168 11.64 14.59 -12.25
N SER A 169 11.93 14.34 -10.96
CA SER A 169 13.30 14.15 -10.49
C SER A 169 13.41 13.03 -9.45
N GLY A 170 14.64 12.54 -9.25
CA GLY A 170 14.96 11.63 -8.15
C GLY A 170 14.57 10.17 -8.33
N LEU A 171 14.22 9.75 -9.56
CA LEU A 171 13.97 8.35 -9.86
C LEU A 171 15.16 7.48 -9.47
N GLY A 172 14.91 6.44 -8.69
CA GLY A 172 15.93 5.53 -8.18
C GLY A 172 16.64 6.02 -6.92
N ASP A 173 16.43 7.26 -6.49
CA ASP A 173 17.13 7.88 -5.35
C ASP A 173 16.23 8.14 -4.15
N TYR A 174 15.00 8.61 -4.36
CA TYR A 174 14.02 8.83 -3.29
C TYR A 174 12.59 8.51 -3.74
N VAL A 175 11.64 8.53 -2.81
CA VAL A 175 10.20 8.55 -3.08
C VAL A 175 9.51 9.48 -2.08
N GLY A 176 8.56 10.27 -2.57
CA GLY A 176 7.69 11.09 -1.74
C GLY A 176 6.24 10.60 -1.80
N PHE A 177 5.60 10.53 -0.63
CA PHE A 177 4.18 10.23 -0.47
C PHE A 177 3.44 11.40 0.16
N TRP A 178 2.18 11.56 -0.21
CA TRP A 178 1.28 12.42 0.54
C TRP A 178 0.96 11.84 1.92
N GLY A 179 0.93 12.71 2.92
CA GLY A 179 0.44 12.45 4.27
C GLY A 179 -0.82 13.27 4.52
N GLY A 180 -1.92 12.90 3.89
CA GLY A 180 -3.12 13.72 3.80
C GLY A 180 -2.88 15.04 3.05
N THR A 181 -3.63 16.08 3.38
CA THR A 181 -3.50 17.39 2.72
C THR A 181 -2.41 18.28 3.33
N ASP A 182 -1.86 17.91 4.47
CA ASP A 182 -1.06 18.78 5.32
C ASP A 182 0.34 18.25 5.63
N ALA A 183 0.67 17.01 5.25
CA ALA A 183 2.02 16.44 5.38
C ALA A 183 2.51 15.71 4.11
N PHE A 184 3.79 15.41 4.11
CA PHE A 184 4.42 14.49 3.15
C PHE A 184 5.43 13.58 3.87
N ALA A 185 5.58 12.36 3.37
CA ALA A 185 6.54 11.37 3.83
C ALA A 185 7.57 11.10 2.73
N GLY A 186 8.85 11.36 3.01
CA GLY A 186 9.96 11.15 2.09
C GLY A 186 10.88 10.03 2.54
N PHE A 187 11.33 9.21 1.60
CA PHE A 187 12.27 8.11 1.84
C PHE A 187 13.37 8.17 0.80
N ASN A 188 14.62 8.04 1.20
CA ASN A 188 15.73 7.94 0.27
C ASN A 188 16.34 6.53 0.27
N LYS A 189 17.00 6.20 -0.83
CA LYS A 189 17.71 4.93 -1.01
C LYS A 189 18.91 4.77 -0.08
N SER A 190 19.50 5.89 0.36
CA SER A 190 20.62 5.89 1.31
C SER A 190 20.19 5.60 2.75
N GLY A 191 18.90 5.39 3.00
CA GLY A 191 18.38 4.86 4.26
C GLY A 191 17.86 5.92 5.23
N SER A 192 17.47 7.12 4.80
CA SER A 192 16.81 8.16 5.59
C SER A 192 15.33 8.26 5.23
N ALA A 193 14.48 8.28 6.25
CA ALA A 193 13.04 8.51 6.14
C ALA A 193 12.66 9.74 6.95
N GLN A 194 11.78 10.57 6.40
CA GLN A 194 11.39 11.87 6.96
C GLN A 194 9.90 12.17 6.74
N VAL A 195 9.23 12.76 7.72
CA VAL A 195 7.87 13.33 7.56
C VAL A 195 7.87 14.78 7.99
N TRP A 196 7.21 15.62 7.21
CA TRP A 196 7.11 17.08 7.42
C TRP A 196 5.72 17.59 7.12
N SER A 197 5.41 18.78 7.65
CA SER A 197 4.22 19.53 7.24
C SER A 197 4.43 20.23 5.88
N THR A 198 3.40 20.20 5.04
CA THR A 198 3.31 20.96 3.78
C THR A 198 3.35 22.47 4.00
N ALA A 199 3.02 22.98 5.20
CA ALA A 199 3.11 24.40 5.54
C ALA A 199 4.54 24.94 5.44
N VAL A 200 5.54 24.06 5.49
CA VAL A 200 6.97 24.40 5.44
C VAL A 200 7.50 24.40 4.00
N ILE A 201 6.77 23.83 3.04
CA ILE A 201 7.22 23.73 1.66
C ILE A 201 6.68 24.88 0.83
N GLN A 202 7.59 25.76 0.40
CA GLN A 202 7.26 26.77 -0.60
C GLN A 202 6.99 26.08 -1.95
N GLY A 203 5.83 26.35 -2.58
CA GLY A 203 5.46 25.73 -3.86
C GLY A 203 4.72 24.38 -3.76
N ALA A 204 4.21 24.02 -2.56
CA ALA A 204 3.48 22.76 -2.35
C ALA A 204 2.25 22.54 -3.26
N SER A 205 1.74 23.59 -3.91
CA SER A 205 0.64 23.49 -4.88
C SER A 205 1.00 22.73 -6.14
N ASP A 206 2.28 22.75 -6.52
CA ASP A 206 2.75 22.21 -7.80
C ASP A 206 3.38 20.83 -7.63
N LEU A 207 3.67 20.43 -6.39
CA LEU A 207 4.21 19.11 -6.10
C LEU A 207 3.19 18.02 -6.42
N ARG A 208 3.70 16.92 -6.97
CA ARG A 208 2.97 15.67 -7.16
C ARG A 208 3.75 14.53 -6.53
N TYR A 209 3.10 13.87 -5.57
CA TYR A 209 3.65 12.74 -4.83
C TYR A 209 2.78 11.50 -4.99
N TYR A 210 3.36 10.35 -4.68
CA TYR A 210 2.66 9.08 -4.65
C TYR A 210 1.64 9.06 -3.51
N VAL A 211 0.67 8.15 -3.62
CA VAL A 211 -0.36 7.95 -2.58
C VAL A 211 -0.28 6.53 -2.06
N ARG A 212 -0.28 6.42 -0.73
CA ARG A 212 -0.56 5.18 0.00
C ARG A 212 -1.95 5.28 0.57
N CYS A 213 -2.80 4.30 0.24
CA CYS A 213 -4.12 4.20 0.83
C CYS A 213 -4.07 3.31 2.09
N VAL A 214 -4.73 3.75 3.14
CA VAL A 214 -4.93 3.05 4.41
C VAL A 214 -6.42 2.73 4.55
N ASN A 215 -6.73 1.55 5.06
CA ASN A 215 -8.13 1.13 5.23
C ASN A 215 -8.76 1.82 6.43
N ASP A 216 -10.06 2.12 6.34
CA ASP A 216 -10.81 2.79 7.40
C ASP A 216 -11.18 1.87 8.58
N ASN A 217 -11.06 0.54 8.41
CA ASN A 217 -11.45 -0.47 9.40
C ASN A 217 -10.30 -0.94 10.30
#